data_AF-A0A7H9B730-F1
#
_entry.id   AF-A0A7H9B730-F1
#
_cell.length_a   1.000
_cell.length_b   1.000
_cell.length_c   1.000
_cell.angle_alpha   90.00
_cell.angle_beta   90.00
_cell.angle_gamma   90.00
#
_symmetry.space_group_name_H-M   'P 1'
#
loop_
_entity.id
_entity.type
_entity.pdbx_description
1 polymer ?
#
loop_
_entity_poly.entity_id
_entity_poly.type
_entity_poly.pdbx_seq_one_letter_code
_entity_poly.pdbx_strand_id
1 'polypeptide(L)'
;MSSPAGLEAQLGPSISISVGLILDCLKHLRTVIQNESLYLNSVKLKRESIRAACELFWCDEDIHSENKKESQRLKATMNLVDQVGKVVEKQQSVKSWVDVDKLLRTILPLKKNVLLDTASSSAWSLFFDPKILTLSLIEILIRLCESIRRLQIKLAIHGALLNVIHRSFIRPFNLLLWSYAKREVAN
;
A
#
# COMPACT_ATOMS: atom_id res chain seq x y z
N MET A 1 -38.54 -13.76 10.39
CA MET A 1 -37.21 -14.38 10.53
C MET A 1 -36.55 -14.33 9.17
N SER A 2 -35.65 -13.38 8.95
CA SER A 2 -35.07 -13.10 7.63
C SER A 2 -33.87 -14.01 7.39
N SER A 3 -33.87 -14.69 6.24
CA SER A 3 -32.88 -15.70 5.85
C SER A 3 -31.45 -15.14 5.80
N PRO A 4 -30.42 -15.87 6.30
CA PRO A 4 -29.02 -15.42 6.28
C PRO A 4 -28.41 -15.32 4.86
N ALA A 5 -29.12 -15.79 3.84
CA ALA A 5 -28.69 -15.74 2.43
C ALA A 5 -28.66 -14.31 1.83
N GLY A 6 -29.28 -13.31 2.48
CA GLY A 6 -29.37 -11.95 1.94
C GLY A 6 -28.10 -11.10 2.05
N LEU A 7 -27.15 -11.46 2.93
CA LEU A 7 -25.92 -10.69 3.16
C LEU A 7 -24.76 -11.08 2.22
N GLU A 8 -24.76 -12.31 1.69
CA GLU A 8 -23.71 -12.75 0.76
C GLU A 8 -23.91 -12.18 -0.65
N ALA A 9 -25.14 -11.82 -1.03
CA ALA A 9 -25.47 -11.29 -2.34
C ALA A 9 -25.01 -9.83 -2.58
N GLN A 10 -24.63 -9.08 -1.54
CA GLN A 10 -24.12 -7.69 -1.67
C GLN A 10 -22.59 -7.61 -1.78
N LEU A 11 -21.90 -8.72 -1.55
CA LEU A 11 -20.44 -8.82 -1.68
C LEU A 11 -20.17 -9.66 -2.92
N GLY A 12 -20.13 -9.02 -4.10
CA GLY A 12 -19.73 -9.66 -5.35
C GLY A 12 -18.45 -10.50 -5.17
N PRO A 13 -18.25 -11.54 -5.99
CA PRO A 13 -17.34 -12.66 -5.70
C PRO A 13 -16.02 -12.16 -5.14
N SER A 14 -15.83 -12.35 -3.83
CA SER A 14 -14.61 -11.92 -3.16
C SER A 14 -13.51 -12.87 -3.61
N ILE A 15 -12.67 -12.39 -4.55
CA ILE A 15 -11.42 -13.09 -4.85
C ILE A 15 -10.68 -13.19 -3.51
N SER A 16 -10.58 -14.41 -3.00
CA SER A 16 -9.82 -14.73 -1.80
C SER A 16 -8.35 -14.50 -2.10
N ILE A 17 -7.87 -13.27 -1.88
CA ILE A 17 -6.47 -12.95 -2.08
C ILE A 17 -5.66 -13.64 -0.98
N SER A 18 -4.77 -14.54 -1.39
CA SER A 18 -3.89 -15.26 -0.46
C SER A 18 -2.92 -14.28 0.22
N VAL A 19 -2.83 -14.36 1.55
CA VAL A 19 -1.82 -13.62 2.33
C VAL A 19 -0.40 -13.95 1.87
N GLY A 20 -0.15 -15.16 1.40
CA GLY A 20 1.15 -15.56 0.83
C GLY A 20 1.50 -14.74 -0.41
N LEU A 21 0.55 -14.62 -1.35
CA LEU A 21 0.74 -13.83 -2.57
C LEU A 21 0.97 -12.35 -2.25
N ILE A 22 0.24 -11.79 -1.29
CA ILE A 22 0.45 -10.40 -0.83
C ILE A 22 1.84 -10.23 -0.22
N LEU A 23 2.29 -11.16 0.62
CA LEU A 23 3.62 -11.13 1.21
C LEU A 23 4.72 -11.17 0.16
N ASP A 24 4.60 -12.05 -0.83
CA ASP A 24 5.59 -12.20 -1.89
C ASP A 24 5.66 -10.93 -2.75
N CYS A 25 4.51 -10.35 -3.11
CA CYS A 25 4.45 -9.07 -3.81
C CYS A 25 5.09 -7.93 -3.01
N LEU A 26 4.79 -7.81 -1.71
CA LEU A 26 5.36 -6.77 -0.85
C LEU A 26 6.88 -6.93 -0.69
N LYS A 27 7.36 -8.17 -0.50
CA LYS A 27 8.79 -8.46 -0.42
C LYS A 27 9.50 -8.11 -1.72
N HIS A 28 8.92 -8.49 -2.86
CA HIS A 28 9.46 -8.13 -4.17
C HIS A 28 9.51 -6.60 -4.36
N LEU A 29 8.43 -5.89 -4.06
CA LEU A 29 8.38 -4.42 -4.11
C LEU A 29 9.45 -3.77 -3.22
N ARG A 30 9.62 -4.27 -1.98
CA ARG A 30 10.68 -3.81 -1.09
C ARG A 30 12.04 -3.95 -1.76
N THR A 31 12.32 -5.12 -2.35
CA THR A 31 13.59 -5.38 -3.02
C THR A 31 13.79 -4.49 -4.26
N VAL A 32 12.75 -4.27 -5.07
CA VAL A 32 12.80 -3.36 -6.24
C VAL A 32 13.09 -1.91 -5.83
N ILE A 33 12.46 -1.42 -4.78
CA ILE A 33 12.65 -0.02 -4.34
C ILE A 33 13.98 0.14 -3.60
N GLN A 34 14.35 -0.84 -2.78
CA GLN A 34 15.56 -0.81 -1.97
C GLN A 34 16.82 -0.97 -2.82
N ASN A 35 16.81 -1.92 -3.76
CA ASN A 35 17.94 -2.19 -4.63
C ASN A 35 17.70 -1.50 -5.97
N GLU A 36 18.49 -0.46 -6.25
CA GLU A 36 18.39 0.43 -7.41
C GLU A 36 18.72 -0.24 -8.76
N SER A 37 18.80 -1.57 -8.78
CA SER A 37 19.20 -2.40 -9.92
C SER A 37 18.40 -3.71 -10.02
N LEU A 38 17.16 -3.74 -9.53
CA LEU A 38 16.30 -4.92 -9.64
C LEU A 38 15.40 -4.89 -10.87
N TYR A 39 15.16 -6.07 -11.42
CA TYR A 39 14.28 -6.26 -12.57
C TYR A 39 12.82 -6.36 -12.14
N LEU A 40 11.97 -5.48 -12.70
CA LEU A 40 10.52 -5.67 -12.70
C LEU A 40 10.15 -6.43 -13.97
N ASN A 41 9.81 -7.72 -13.87
CA ASN A 41 9.55 -8.61 -15.02
C ASN A 41 10.61 -8.47 -16.13
N SER A 42 11.89 -8.61 -15.78
CA SER A 42 13.04 -8.52 -16.69
C SER A 42 13.38 -7.11 -17.22
N VAL A 43 12.74 -6.04 -16.72
CA VAL A 43 13.13 -4.66 -17.00
C VAL A 43 13.86 -4.05 -15.81
N LYS A 44 15.11 -3.62 -16.01
CA LYS A 44 15.87 -2.89 -14.99
C LYS A 44 15.39 -1.44 -14.97
N LEU A 45 14.70 -1.05 -13.89
CA LEU A 45 14.25 0.33 -13.71
C LEU A 45 15.40 1.24 -13.31
N LYS A 46 15.43 2.45 -13.87
CA LYS A 46 16.34 3.53 -13.42
C LYS A 46 15.94 4.04 -12.04
N ARG A 47 16.93 4.54 -11.29
CA ARG A 47 16.72 5.08 -9.93
C ARG A 47 15.72 6.24 -9.95
N GLU A 48 15.79 7.08 -10.97
CA GLU A 48 14.92 8.25 -11.18
C GLU A 48 13.47 7.82 -11.40
N SER A 49 13.24 6.74 -12.16
CA SER A 49 11.91 6.17 -12.40
C SER A 49 11.29 5.60 -11.13
N ILE A 50 12.07 4.91 -10.30
CA ILE A 50 11.61 4.41 -8.99
C ILE A 50 11.26 5.57 -8.07
N ARG A 51 12.09 6.61 -8.03
CA ARG A 51 11.84 7.81 -7.23
C ARG A 51 10.57 8.51 -7.67
N ALA A 52 10.40 8.74 -8.98
CA ALA A 52 9.21 9.35 -9.56
C ALA A 52 7.94 8.54 -9.29
N ALA A 53 8.02 7.20 -9.33
CA ALA A 53 6.90 6.34 -8.96
C ALA A 53 6.51 6.47 -7.48
N CYS A 54 7.50 6.58 -6.57
CA CYS A 54 7.25 6.84 -5.16
C CYS A 54 6.59 8.21 -4.95
N GLU A 55 7.16 9.27 -5.53
CA GLU A 55 6.60 10.63 -5.49
C GLU A 55 5.15 10.65 -6.00
N LEU A 56 4.91 10.10 -7.19
CA LEU A 56 3.58 10.08 -7.81
C LEU A 56 2.57 9.22 -7.03
N PHE A 57 3.00 8.13 -6.40
CA PHE A 57 2.13 7.35 -5.53
C PHE A 57 1.59 8.19 -4.38
N TRP A 58 2.43 9.03 -3.80
CA TRP A 58 2.07 9.91 -2.70
C TRP A 58 1.57 11.29 -3.15
N CYS A 59 1.66 11.71 -4.40
CA CYS A 59 0.99 12.94 -4.84
C CYS A 59 -0.53 12.75 -4.92
N ASP A 60 -1.27 13.74 -4.39
CA ASP A 60 -2.71 13.94 -4.62
C ASP A 60 -2.85 15.17 -5.54
N GLU A 61 -3.60 15.04 -6.64
CA GLU A 61 -3.80 16.13 -7.61
C GLU A 61 -4.67 17.28 -7.07
N ASP A 62 -5.37 17.08 -5.94
CA ASP A 62 -6.13 18.14 -5.27
C ASP A 62 -5.18 19.08 -4.50
N ILE A 63 -4.63 20.02 -5.25
CA ILE A 63 -3.74 21.11 -4.86
C ILE A 63 -4.54 22.16 -4.08
N HIS A 64 -4.22 22.33 -2.78
CA HIS A 64 -4.35 23.62 -2.06
C HIS A 64 -3.62 23.66 -0.69
N SER A 65 -2.93 22.60 -0.25
CA SER A 65 -2.04 22.68 0.93
C SER A 65 -1.08 21.49 1.01
N GLU A 66 0.04 21.54 0.29
CA GLU A 66 1.02 20.42 0.24
C GLU A 66 1.63 20.11 1.61
N ASN A 67 2.07 21.13 2.36
CA ASN A 67 2.76 20.93 3.66
C ASN A 67 1.88 20.32 4.77
N LYS A 68 0.58 20.63 4.80
CA LYS A 68 -0.34 20.06 5.82
C LYS A 68 -0.65 18.59 5.55
N LYS A 69 -0.75 18.19 4.28
CA LYS A 69 -1.03 16.79 3.89
C LYS A 69 0.18 15.88 4.15
N GLU A 70 1.39 16.35 3.86
CA GLU A 70 2.63 15.60 4.11
C GLU A 70 2.82 15.27 5.59
N SER A 71 2.73 16.29 6.46
CA SER A 71 2.81 16.11 7.92
C SER A 71 1.72 15.19 8.47
N GLN A 72 0.50 15.28 7.93
CA GLN A 72 -0.61 14.39 8.31
C GLN A 72 -0.36 12.93 7.92
N ARG A 73 0.17 12.68 6.71
CA ARG A 73 0.47 11.32 6.24
C ARG A 73 1.65 10.70 6.95
N LEU A 74 2.68 11.49 7.27
CA LEU A 74 3.77 11.04 8.13
C LEU A 74 3.24 10.66 9.52
N LYS A 75 2.45 11.54 10.15
CA LYS A 75 1.83 11.26 11.45
C LYS A 75 0.94 10.02 11.41
N ALA A 76 0.14 9.85 10.35
CA ALA A 76 -0.70 8.68 10.18
C ALA A 76 0.14 7.40 10.00
N THR A 77 1.25 7.46 9.25
CA THR A 77 2.18 6.35 9.08
C THR A 77 2.85 5.97 10.41
N MET A 78 3.30 6.95 11.20
CA MET A 78 3.83 6.71 12.55
C MET A 78 2.79 6.04 13.46
N ASN A 79 1.54 6.49 13.42
CA ASN A 79 0.46 5.87 14.18
C ASN A 79 0.20 4.42 13.71
N LEU A 80 0.31 4.15 12.41
CA LEU A 80 0.18 2.79 11.87
C LEU A 80 1.32 1.89 12.35
N VAL A 81 2.57 2.37 12.38
CA VAL A 81 3.72 1.63 12.94
C VAL A 81 3.41 1.18 14.36
N ASP A 82 3.00 2.11 15.23
CA ASP A 82 2.70 1.83 16.62
C ASP A 82 1.55 0.83 16.78
N GLN A 83 0.47 0.99 16.02
CA GLN A 83 -0.67 0.07 16.09
C GLN A 83 -0.37 -1.32 15.54
N VAL A 84 0.38 -1.44 14.45
CA VAL A 84 0.84 -2.74 13.95
C VAL A 84 1.80 -3.38 14.95
N GLY A 85 2.70 -2.61 15.58
CA GLY A 85 3.55 -3.09 16.67
C GLY A 85 2.73 -3.69 17.82
N LYS A 86 1.69 -2.98 18.27
CA LYS A 86 0.76 -3.47 19.31
C LYS A 86 0.06 -4.76 18.90
N VAL A 87 -0.41 -4.85 17.65
CA VAL A 87 -1.07 -6.06 17.13
C VAL A 87 -0.11 -7.26 17.02
N VAL A 88 1.16 -6.99 16.69
CA VAL A 88 2.20 -8.03 16.60
C VAL A 88 2.66 -8.50 17.99
N GLU A 89 2.75 -7.60 18.97
CA GLU A 89 3.32 -7.89 20.30
C GLU A 89 2.29 -8.35 21.35
N LYS A 90 1.05 -7.83 21.31
CA LYS A 90 0.04 -8.05 22.36
C LYS A 90 -1.29 -8.53 21.75
N GLN A 91 -1.82 -9.62 22.29
CA GLN A 91 -3.04 -10.34 21.89
C GLN A 91 -4.14 -9.50 21.20
N GLN A 92 -4.15 -9.55 19.85
CA GLN A 92 -5.26 -9.81 18.91
C GLN A 92 -6.72 -9.48 19.28
N SER A 93 -7.01 -8.40 19.99
CA SER A 93 -8.41 -7.97 20.08
C SER A 93 -8.93 -7.60 18.69
N VAL A 94 -10.16 -7.99 18.35
CA VAL A 94 -10.81 -7.63 17.08
C VAL A 94 -10.79 -6.10 16.87
N LYS A 95 -10.91 -5.34 17.95
CA LYS A 95 -10.84 -3.87 17.94
C LYS A 95 -9.50 -3.36 17.40
N SER A 96 -8.38 -3.96 17.80
CA SER A 96 -7.04 -3.56 17.33
C SER A 96 -6.90 -3.74 15.81
N TRP A 97 -7.47 -4.81 15.24
CA TRP A 97 -7.49 -5.03 13.79
C TRP A 97 -8.37 -4.01 13.04
N VAL A 98 -9.49 -3.61 13.64
CA VAL A 98 -10.36 -2.56 13.10
C VAL A 98 -9.65 -1.21 13.10
N ASP A 99 -8.89 -0.90 14.15
CA ASP A 99 -8.12 0.35 14.24
C ASP A 99 -7.00 0.39 13.18
N VAL A 100 -6.34 -0.74 12.91
CA VAL A 100 -5.38 -0.88 11.80
C VAL A 100 -6.05 -0.65 10.44
N ASP A 101 -7.23 -1.23 10.19
CA ASP A 101 -7.97 -1.03 8.92
C ASP A 101 -8.32 0.45 8.70
N LYS A 102 -8.80 1.15 9.74
CA LYS A 102 -9.09 2.59 9.68
C LYS A 102 -7.85 3.41 9.35
N LEU A 103 -6.71 3.11 9.97
CA LEU A 103 -5.46 3.82 9.71
C LEU A 103 -4.96 3.56 8.29
N LEU A 104 -5.01 2.33 7.81
CA LEU A 104 -4.64 1.99 6.43
C LEU A 104 -5.49 2.74 5.41
N ARG A 105 -6.81 2.83 5.63
CA ARG A 105 -7.71 3.60 4.75
C ARG A 105 -7.48 5.11 4.79
N THR A 106 -6.87 5.61 5.86
CA THR A 106 -6.51 7.04 6.00
C THR A 106 -5.21 7.36 5.27
N ILE A 107 -4.25 6.43 5.27
CA ILE A 107 -2.92 6.60 4.67
C ILE A 107 -2.94 6.30 3.18
N LEU A 108 -3.60 5.20 2.81
CA LEU A 108 -3.62 4.73 1.44
C LEU A 108 -4.67 5.53 0.65
N PRO A 109 -4.25 6.31 -0.35
CA PRO A 109 -5.20 7.05 -1.16
C PRO A 109 -6.15 6.07 -1.86
N LEU A 110 -7.46 6.32 -1.77
CA LEU A 110 -8.45 5.68 -2.62
C LEU A 110 -8.34 6.31 -4.02
N LYS A 111 -7.25 6.04 -4.74
CA LYS A 111 -7.05 6.59 -6.09
C LYS A 111 -8.13 6.04 -7.01
N LYS A 112 -9.14 6.87 -7.33
CA LYS A 112 -10.05 6.63 -8.45
C LYS A 112 -9.25 6.86 -9.73
N ASN A 113 -8.80 5.77 -10.35
CA ASN A 113 -8.13 5.77 -11.65
C ASN A 113 -6.89 6.68 -11.71
N VAL A 114 -5.71 6.11 -11.46
CA VAL A 114 -4.45 6.72 -11.88
C VAL A 114 -4.43 6.76 -13.41
N LEU A 115 -5.02 7.80 -13.99
CA LEU A 115 -4.80 8.16 -15.38
C LEU A 115 -3.40 8.74 -15.45
N LEU A 116 -2.53 8.09 -16.22
CA LEU A 116 -1.08 8.33 -16.31
C LEU A 116 -0.71 9.58 -17.12
N ASP A 117 -1.67 10.46 -17.39
CA ASP A 117 -1.46 11.64 -18.22
C ASP A 117 -1.25 12.85 -17.31
N THR A 118 -0.02 13.37 -17.35
CA THR A 118 0.48 14.59 -16.70
C THR A 118 0.86 14.48 -15.21
N ALA A 119 2.05 13.92 -14.95
CA ALA A 119 2.81 14.29 -13.76
C ALA A 119 3.54 15.63 -14.02
N SER A 120 2.93 16.75 -13.65
CA SER A 120 3.73 17.93 -13.32
C SER A 120 4.44 17.62 -12.00
N SER A 121 5.77 17.72 -12.00
CA SER A 121 6.57 17.58 -10.80
C SER A 121 6.20 18.72 -9.85
N SER A 122 5.35 18.45 -8.86
CA SER A 122 5.28 19.32 -7.69
C SER A 122 6.47 18.99 -6.80
N ALA A 123 7.22 20.03 -6.44
CA ALA A 123 8.42 19.88 -5.65
C ALA A 123 8.03 19.34 -4.27
N TRP A 124 8.25 18.05 -4.05
CA TRP A 124 8.23 17.48 -2.70
C TRP A 124 9.17 18.28 -1.80
N SER A 125 8.73 18.52 -0.57
CA SER A 125 9.51 19.30 0.38
C SER A 125 10.91 18.69 0.56
N LEU A 126 11.94 19.52 0.72
CA LEU A 126 13.32 19.10 1.02
C LEU A 126 13.42 18.24 2.30
N PHE A 127 12.36 18.14 3.10
CA PHE A 127 12.36 17.50 4.40
C PHE A 127 11.93 16.03 4.37
N PHE A 128 11.42 15.53 3.25
CA PHE A 128 10.82 14.19 3.20
C PHE A 128 11.12 13.44 1.91
N ASP A 129 11.67 12.22 2.06
CA ASP A 129 11.96 11.35 0.93
C ASP A 129 10.81 10.33 0.74
N PRO A 130 10.03 10.42 -0.34
CA PRO A 130 8.93 9.49 -0.64
C PRO A 130 9.38 8.04 -0.77
N LYS A 131 10.64 7.80 -1.15
CA LYS A 131 11.22 6.45 -1.18
C LYS A 131 11.28 5.84 0.22
N ILE A 132 11.75 6.62 1.21
CA ILE A 132 11.85 6.17 2.61
C ILE A 132 10.45 5.88 3.17
N LEU A 133 9.48 6.74 2.89
CA LEU A 133 8.10 6.52 3.31
C LEU A 133 7.50 5.25 2.69
N THR A 134 7.69 5.06 1.39
CA THR A 134 7.20 3.88 0.66
C THR A 134 7.81 2.60 1.23
N LEU A 135 9.13 2.59 1.46
CA LEU A 135 9.81 1.45 2.08
C LEU A 135 9.30 1.16 3.49
N SER A 136 9.12 2.21 4.31
CA SER A 136 8.60 2.08 5.67
C SER A 136 7.18 1.49 5.68
N LEU A 137 6.31 1.99 4.79
CA LEU A 137 4.98 1.44 4.61
C LEU A 137 5.04 -0.05 4.23
N ILE A 138 5.85 -0.42 3.25
CA ILE A 138 5.99 -1.82 2.82
C ILE A 138 6.43 -2.72 3.98
N GLU A 139 7.40 -2.30 4.79
CA GLU A 139 7.86 -3.09 5.93
C GLU A 139 6.76 -3.31 6.98
N ILE A 140 5.96 -2.27 7.26
CA ILE A 140 4.80 -2.38 8.17
C ILE A 140 3.76 -3.35 7.60
N LEU A 141 3.47 -3.25 6.30
CA LEU A 141 2.52 -4.14 5.62
C LEU A 141 2.99 -5.60 5.61
N ILE A 142 4.29 -5.84 5.45
CA ILE A 142 4.88 -7.18 5.57
C ILE A 142 4.64 -7.72 6.98
N ARG A 143 4.98 -6.95 8.04
CA ARG A 143 4.78 -7.37 9.44
C ARG A 143 3.31 -7.68 9.73
N LEU A 144 2.39 -6.85 9.22
CA LEU A 144 0.96 -7.05 9.35
C LEU A 144 0.50 -8.35 8.67
N CYS A 145 0.93 -8.60 7.44
CA CYS A 145 0.58 -9.81 6.70
C CYS A 145 1.20 -11.07 7.33
N GLU A 146 2.42 -10.98 7.86
CA GLU A 146 3.04 -12.08 8.60
C GLU A 146 2.28 -12.38 9.89
N SER A 147 1.80 -11.35 10.59
CA SER A 147 0.89 -11.52 11.72
C SER A 147 -0.37 -12.26 11.29
N ILE A 148 -1.13 -11.75 10.30
CA ILE A 148 -2.34 -12.41 9.76
C ILE A 148 -2.08 -13.88 9.41
N ARG A 149 -0.94 -14.18 8.76
CA ARG A 149 -0.56 -15.56 8.38
C ARG A 149 -0.32 -16.45 9.61
N ARG A 150 0.32 -15.94 10.66
CA ARG A 150 0.61 -16.69 11.89
C ARG A 150 -0.64 -17.05 12.68
N LEU A 151 -1.66 -16.21 12.64
CA LEU A 151 -2.82 -16.37 13.51
C LEU A 151 -3.72 -17.53 13.14
N GLN A 152 -3.68 -18.01 11.90
CA GLN A 152 -4.48 -19.12 11.35
C GLN A 152 -6.01 -19.00 11.51
N ILE A 153 -6.51 -18.07 12.35
CA ILE A 153 -7.91 -17.72 12.54
C ILE A 153 -8.34 -16.85 11.37
N LYS A 154 -9.31 -17.34 10.59
CA LYS A 154 -9.95 -16.57 9.52
C LYS A 154 -10.95 -15.59 10.14
N LEU A 155 -10.50 -14.39 10.46
CA LEU A 155 -11.38 -13.26 10.76
C LEU A 155 -11.74 -12.54 9.45
N ALA A 156 -13.00 -12.13 9.29
CA ALA A 156 -13.45 -11.34 8.13
C ALA A 156 -12.61 -10.05 7.96
N ILE A 157 -12.16 -9.45 9.07
CA ILE A 157 -11.29 -8.27 9.07
C ILE A 157 -9.92 -8.55 8.42
N HIS A 158 -9.38 -9.77 8.52
CA HIS A 158 -8.13 -10.13 7.84
C HIS A 158 -8.30 -10.05 6.32
N GLY A 159 -9.41 -10.58 5.79
CA GLY A 159 -9.74 -10.47 4.38
C GLY A 159 -9.93 -9.02 3.92
N ALA A 160 -10.59 -8.18 4.74
CA ALA A 160 -10.76 -6.76 4.46
C ALA A 160 -9.40 -6.02 4.41
N LEU A 161 -8.51 -6.28 5.36
CA LEU A 161 -7.16 -5.72 5.39
C LEU A 161 -6.34 -6.10 4.16
N LEU A 162 -6.32 -7.39 3.81
CA LEU A 162 -5.62 -7.88 2.61
C LEU A 162 -6.17 -7.24 1.33
N ASN A 163 -7.49 -7.05 1.26
CA ASN A 163 -8.14 -6.36 0.15
C ASN A 163 -7.72 -4.88 0.07
N VAL A 164 -7.64 -4.17 1.20
CA VAL A 164 -7.17 -2.77 1.24
C VAL A 164 -5.72 -2.68 0.77
N ILE A 165 -4.85 -3.54 1.27
CA ILE A 165 -3.44 -3.59 0.87
C ILE A 165 -3.32 -3.84 -0.64
N HIS A 166 -4.07 -4.83 -1.15
CA HIS A 166 -4.02 -5.15 -2.57
C HIS A 166 -4.54 -4.02 -3.45
N ARG A 167 -5.75 -3.53 -3.17
CA ARG A 167 -6.47 -2.59 -4.04
C ARG A 167 -5.95 -1.16 -3.93
N SER A 168 -5.51 -0.74 -2.75
CA SER A 168 -5.10 0.65 -2.51
C SER A 168 -3.58 0.85 -2.52
N PHE A 169 -2.78 -0.22 -2.43
CA PHE A 169 -1.32 -0.12 -2.48
C PHE A 169 -0.70 -0.95 -3.61
N ILE A 170 -0.73 -2.29 -3.50
CA ILE A 170 0.05 -3.17 -4.38
C ILE A 170 -0.33 -2.98 -5.85
N ARG A 171 -1.61 -3.05 -6.19
CA ARG A 171 -2.06 -2.94 -7.58
C ARG A 171 -1.75 -1.54 -8.16
N PRO A 172 -2.14 -0.42 -7.53
CA PRO A 172 -1.80 0.91 -8.04
C PRO A 172 -0.30 1.13 -8.19
N PHE A 173 0.49 0.73 -7.19
CA PHE A 173 1.94 0.96 -7.21
C PHE A 173 2.66 0.11 -8.25
N ASN A 174 2.27 -1.16 -8.42
CA ASN A 174 2.78 -1.99 -9.51
C ASN A 174 2.44 -1.42 -10.89
N LEU A 175 1.23 -0.89 -11.07
CA LEU A 175 0.86 -0.25 -12.34
C LEU A 175 1.71 0.99 -12.63
N LEU A 176 2.02 1.79 -11.60
CA LEU A 176 2.94 2.93 -11.72
C LEU A 176 4.33 2.45 -12.16
N LEU A 177 4.95 1.52 -11.42
CA LEU A 177 6.27 1.00 -11.78
C LEU A 177 6.30 0.38 -13.19
N TRP A 178 5.23 -0.34 -13.56
CA TRP A 178 5.11 -0.93 -14.90
C TRP A 178 5.01 0.11 -16.00
N SER A 179 4.36 1.25 -15.74
CA SER A 179 4.29 2.35 -16.71
C SER A 179 5.68 2.93 -17.01
N TYR A 180 6.54 3.04 -15.99
CA TYR A 180 7.94 3.45 -16.19
C TYR A 180 8.75 2.36 -16.88
N ALA A 181 8.59 1.09 -16.50
CA ALA A 181 9.27 -0.03 -17.15
C ALA A 181 8.99 -0.07 -18.66
N LYS A 182 7.73 0.12 -19.07
CA LYS A 182 7.36 0.19 -20.49
C LYS A 182 8.08 1.34 -21.23
N ARG A 183 8.20 2.50 -20.60
CA ARG A 183 8.90 3.65 -21.21
C ARG A 183 10.40 3.38 -21.35
N GLU A 184 11.00 2.65 -20.42
CA GLU A 184 12.43 2.31 -20.50
C GLU A 184 12.73 1.24 -21.54
N VAL A 185 11.80 0.33 -21.84
CA VAL A 185 11.95 -0.66 -22.93
C VAL A 185 11.76 -0.01 -24.31
N ALA A 186 10.94 1.03 -24.40
CA ALA A 186 10.66 1.72 -25.66
C ALA A 186 11.77 2.70 -26.11
N ASN A 187 12.73 3.00 -25.23
CA ASN A 187 13.88 3.87 -25.48
C ASN A 187 15.17 3.05 -25.62
#